data_AF-A0A3D4II97-F1
#
_entry.id   AF-A0A3D4II97-F1
#
_cell.length_a   1.000
_cell.length_b   1.000
_cell.length_c   1.000
_cell.angle_alpha   90.00
_cell.angle_beta   90.00
_cell.angle_gamma   90.00
#
_symmetry.space_group_name_H-M   'P 1'
#
loop_
_entity.id
_entity.type
_entity.pdbx_description
1 polymer ?
#
loop_
_entity_poly.entity_id
_entity_poly.type
_entity_poly.pdbx_seq_one_letter_code
_entity_poly.pdbx_strand_id
1 'polypeptide(L)'
;MATNTKTAKKTSAGFPVALVIPVIFIITWLIYLFVLGDGSNFQGGNNANEPLPGNYLGVVYKGGFIVPFLMGFLLIVVVAMLERFFTLNKAKGKGSIAAFVRKIQAYLHANDVEGAIAECDKQRGSVANVVRNGLVKYGQMQNDSTLSME
;
A
#
# COMPACT_ATOMS: atom_id res chain seq x y z
N MET A 1 -21.90 -32.02 -12.89
CA MET A 1 -21.66 -30.68 -12.28
C MET A 1 -20.17 -30.56 -11.96
N ALA A 2 -19.40 -29.89 -12.83
CA ALA A 2 -17.98 -29.61 -12.57
C ALA A 2 -17.85 -28.19 -12.01
N THR A 3 -17.60 -28.08 -10.72
CA THR A 3 -17.40 -26.80 -10.03
C THR A 3 -16.04 -26.24 -10.45
N ASN A 4 -16.06 -25.23 -11.30
CA ASN A 4 -14.88 -24.52 -11.77
C ASN A 4 -14.39 -23.59 -10.65
N THR A 5 -13.60 -24.14 -9.72
CA THR A 5 -12.92 -23.36 -8.69
C THR A 5 -11.84 -22.52 -9.36
N LYS A 6 -12.22 -21.36 -9.89
CA LYS A 6 -11.26 -20.32 -10.30
C LYS A 6 -10.44 -19.98 -9.06
N THR A 7 -9.23 -20.52 -9.03
CA THR A 7 -8.19 -20.22 -8.06
C THR A 7 -8.13 -18.71 -7.90
N ALA A 8 -8.46 -18.23 -6.70
CA ALA A 8 -8.37 -16.81 -6.36
C ALA A 8 -6.94 -16.38 -6.68
N LYS A 9 -6.78 -15.60 -7.76
CA LYS A 9 -5.51 -15.04 -8.19
C LYS A 9 -4.95 -14.30 -6.99
N LYS A 10 -3.88 -14.82 -6.41
CA LYS A 10 -3.14 -14.21 -5.29
C LYS A 10 -2.65 -12.86 -5.80
N THR A 11 -3.46 -11.82 -5.63
CA THR A 11 -3.06 -10.45 -5.90
C THR A 11 -2.03 -10.13 -4.83
N SER A 12 -0.76 -10.28 -5.17
CA SER A 12 0.36 -9.67 -4.47
C SER A 12 0.27 -8.16 -4.65
N ALA A 13 -0.75 -7.57 -4.05
CA ALA A 13 -0.97 -6.14 -3.96
C ALA A 13 -0.33 -5.66 -2.66
N GLY A 14 0.99 -5.52 -2.69
CA GLY A 14 1.81 -5.05 -1.58
C GLY A 14 3.27 -5.38 -1.85
N PHE A 15 4.18 -4.52 -1.42
CA PHE A 15 5.60 -4.86 -1.41
C PHE A 15 5.73 -6.13 -0.55
N PRO A 16 6.57 -7.13 -0.89
CA PRO A 16 6.64 -8.35 -0.11
C PRO A 16 7.12 -7.99 1.31
N VAL A 17 6.19 -7.94 2.27
CA VAL A 17 6.45 -7.60 3.68
C VAL A 17 7.57 -8.50 4.24
N ALA A 18 7.64 -9.74 3.75
CA ALA A 18 8.69 -10.71 4.04
C ALA A 18 10.11 -10.23 3.70
N LEU A 19 10.27 -9.33 2.72
CA LEU A 19 11.55 -8.73 2.33
C LEU A 19 11.79 -7.39 3.05
N VAL A 20 10.73 -6.63 3.34
CA VAL A 20 10.83 -5.30 3.98
C VAL A 20 11.37 -5.40 5.40
N ILE A 21 10.86 -6.34 6.20
CA ILE A 21 11.25 -6.51 7.62
C ILE A 21 12.77 -6.75 7.80
N PRO A 22 13.39 -7.74 7.14
CA PRO A 22 14.83 -7.98 7.32
C PRO A 22 15.68 -6.81 6.82
N VAL A 23 15.28 -6.14 5.74
CA VAL A 23 15.99 -4.96 5.21
C VAL A 23 15.98 -3.80 6.22
N ILE A 24 14.82 -3.50 6.82
CA ILE A 24 14.72 -2.45 7.85
C ILE A 24 15.59 -2.78 9.05
N PHE A 25 15.62 -4.05 9.49
CA PHE A 25 16.43 -4.48 10.63
C PHE A 25 17.93 -4.31 10.39
N ILE A 26 18.39 -4.61 9.17
CA ILE A 26 19.78 -4.38 8.76
C ILE A 26 20.08 -2.89 8.73
N ILE A 27 19.19 -2.07 8.15
CA ILE A 27 19.37 -0.61 8.07
C ILE A 27 19.46 0.01 9.47
N THR A 28 18.56 -0.35 10.40
CA THR A 28 18.59 0.21 11.76
C THR A 28 19.80 -0.25 12.55
N TRP A 29 20.26 -1.49 12.34
CA TRP A 29 21.50 -1.98 12.93
C TRP A 29 22.73 -1.24 12.40
N LEU A 30 22.79 -0.98 11.09
CA LEU A 30 23.87 -0.20 10.48
C LEU A 30 23.85 1.25 10.97
N ILE A 31 22.68 1.89 11.05
CA ILE A 31 22.56 3.25 11.59
C ILE A 31 23.03 3.31 13.04
N TYR A 32 22.69 2.31 13.86
CA TYR A 32 23.14 2.24 15.24
C TYR A 32 24.67 2.17 15.36
N LEU A 33 25.33 1.34 14.55
CA LEU A 33 26.79 1.19 14.60
C LEU A 33 27.54 2.36 13.95
N PHE A 34 27.08 2.85 12.80
CA PHE A 34 27.82 3.85 12.01
C PHE A 34 27.47 5.30 12.34
N VAL A 35 26.25 5.60 12.80
CA VAL A 35 25.84 6.99 13.09
C VAL A 35 25.94 7.27 14.58
N LEU A 36 25.36 6.41 15.41
CA LEU A 36 25.35 6.59 16.86
C LEU A 36 26.64 6.08 17.52
N GLY A 37 27.25 5.02 16.97
CA GLY A 37 28.50 4.45 17.45
C GLY A 37 29.77 5.14 16.93
N ASP A 38 29.65 6.20 16.12
CA ASP A 38 30.80 6.92 15.60
C ASP A 38 31.60 7.58 16.74
N GLY A 39 32.91 7.35 16.73
CA GLY A 39 33.83 7.79 17.78
C GLY A 39 33.83 9.31 18.01
N SER A 40 33.42 10.11 17.02
CA SER A 40 33.29 11.57 17.16
C SER A 40 32.20 11.99 18.16
N ASN A 41 31.29 11.10 18.53
CA ASN A 41 30.23 11.38 19.50
C ASN A 41 30.65 11.15 20.97
N PHE A 42 31.86 10.61 21.20
CA PHE A 42 32.35 10.21 22.53
C PHE A 42 33.66 10.89 22.89
N GLN A 43 33.86 11.11 24.19
CA GLN A 43 35.10 11.72 24.69
C GLN A 43 36.30 10.81 24.38
N GLY A 44 37.32 11.35 23.72
CA GLY A 44 38.53 10.61 23.36
C GLY A 44 38.38 9.64 22.17
N GLY A 45 37.35 9.79 21.33
CA GLY A 45 37.23 9.02 20.08
C GLY A 45 36.82 7.56 20.26
N ASN A 46 36.45 7.16 21.49
CA ASN A 46 36.15 5.78 21.85
C ASN A 46 34.72 5.68 22.40
N ASN A 47 33.91 4.80 21.80
CA ASN A 47 32.51 4.56 22.14
C ASN A 47 32.28 3.95 23.55
N ALA A 48 33.35 3.53 24.24
CA ALA A 48 33.31 3.11 25.65
C ALA A 48 33.25 4.29 26.64
N ASN A 49 33.75 5.47 26.24
CA ASN A 49 33.82 6.63 27.13
C ASN A 49 32.47 7.35 27.25
N GLU A 50 32.38 8.30 28.17
CA GLU A 50 31.17 9.13 28.28
C GLU A 50 30.93 9.93 26.99
N PRO A 51 29.66 10.05 26.57
CA PRO A 51 29.32 10.90 25.44
C PRO A 51 29.80 12.33 25.69
N LEU A 52 30.14 13.05 24.62
CA LEU A 52 30.50 14.45 24.73
C LEU A 52 29.31 15.25 25.31
N PRO A 53 29.54 16.15 26.27
CA PRO A 53 28.47 16.95 26.88
C PRO A 53 27.76 17.76 25.78
N GLY A 54 26.46 17.49 25.58
CA GLY A 54 25.64 18.12 24.54
C GLY A 54 25.45 17.28 23.27
N ASN A 55 26.14 16.15 23.10
CA ASN A 55 25.94 15.27 21.95
C ASN A 55 24.92 14.16 22.24
N TYR A 56 23.67 14.41 21.86
CA TYR A 56 22.55 13.48 22.07
C TYR A 56 22.72 12.14 21.34
N LEU A 57 23.47 12.08 20.24
CA LEU A 57 23.67 10.83 19.48
C LEU A 57 24.48 9.82 20.29
N GLY A 58 25.52 10.28 21.00
CA GLY A 58 26.32 9.44 21.89
C GLY A 58 25.56 8.99 23.14
N VAL A 59 24.69 9.86 23.68
CA VAL A 59 23.80 9.51 24.81
C VAL A 59 22.81 8.42 24.40
N VAL A 60 22.22 8.55 23.20
CA VAL A 60 21.29 7.54 22.67
C VAL A 60 22.01 6.23 22.38
N TYR A 61 23.26 6.22 21.89
CA TYR A 61 24.03 4.98 21.72
C TYR A 61 24.25 4.22 23.04
N LYS A 62 24.53 4.94 24.14
CA LYS A 62 24.62 4.33 25.48
C LYS A 62 23.31 3.73 26.00
N GLY A 63 22.19 4.03 25.36
CA GLY A 63 20.92 3.31 25.57
C GLY A 63 21.03 1.81 25.27
N GLY A 64 22.06 1.38 24.53
CA GLY A 64 22.40 -0.01 24.31
C GLY A 64 21.55 -0.68 23.25
N PHE A 65 21.53 -2.01 23.29
CA PHE A 65 20.86 -2.88 22.31
C PHE A 65 19.37 -2.57 22.10
N ILE A 66 18.69 -1.92 23.04
CA ILE A 66 17.27 -1.58 22.91
C ILE A 66 17.02 -0.51 21.84
N VAL A 67 17.97 0.40 21.62
CA VAL A 67 17.88 1.56 20.71
C VAL A 67 17.56 1.17 19.26
N PRO A 68 18.26 0.21 18.62
CA PRO A 68 17.95 -0.20 17.25
C PRO A 68 16.56 -0.82 17.11
N PHE A 69 15.97 -1.39 18.17
CA PHE A 69 14.58 -1.90 18.14
C PHE A 69 13.59 -0.74 18.15
N LEU A 70 13.77 0.25 19.02
CA LEU A 70 12.90 1.44 19.04
C LEU A 70 12.95 2.19 17.70
N MET A 71 14.15 2.40 17.16
CA MET A 71 14.32 3.01 15.83
C MET A 71 13.72 2.14 14.73
N GLY A 72 13.86 0.82 14.83
CA GLY A 72 13.25 -0.14 13.91
C GLY A 72 11.72 -0.04 13.89
N PHE A 73 11.07 -0.02 15.05
CA PHE A 73 9.62 0.14 15.15
C PHE A 73 9.14 1.46 14.54
N LEU A 74 9.85 2.57 14.80
CA LEU A 74 9.54 3.85 14.18
C LEU A 74 9.62 3.78 12.65
N LEU A 75 10.70 3.19 12.12
CA LEU A 75 10.94 3.09 10.70
C LEU A 75 9.91 2.16 10.01
N ILE A 76 9.53 1.06 10.66
CA ILE A 76 8.45 0.17 10.20
C ILE A 76 7.13 0.93 10.06
N VAL A 77 6.75 1.73 11.06
CA VAL A 77 5.51 2.53 11.00
C VAL A 77 5.58 3.52 9.84
N VAL A 78 6.69 4.23 9.68
CA VAL A 78 6.89 5.18 8.57
C VAL A 78 6.80 4.49 7.20
N VAL A 79 7.47 3.35 7.04
CA VAL A 79 7.44 2.57 5.79
C VAL A 79 6.03 2.05 5.50
N ALA A 80 5.31 1.54 6.52
CA ALA A 80 3.93 1.08 6.36
C ALA A 80 2.98 2.23 5.96
N MET A 81 3.21 3.45 6.46
CA MET A 81 2.47 4.63 6.04
C MET A 81 2.74 4.97 4.56
N LEU A 82 4.00 4.96 4.14
CA LEU A 82 4.38 5.22 2.75
C LEU A 82 3.86 4.13 1.81
N GLU A 83 4.02 2.86 2.15
CA GLU A 83 3.49 1.74 1.36
C GLU A 83 1.98 1.87 1.18
N ARG A 84 1.24 2.15 2.27
CA ARG A 84 -0.22 2.36 2.18
C ARG A 84 -0.55 3.56 1.32
N PHE A 85 0.20 4.66 1.41
CA PHE A 85 -0.03 5.83 0.58
C PHE A 85 0.13 5.50 -0.91
N PHE A 86 1.24 4.86 -1.31
CA PHE A 86 1.46 4.46 -2.71
C PHE A 86 0.47 3.41 -3.19
N THR A 87 0.14 2.43 -2.35
CA THR A 87 -0.80 1.35 -2.68
C THR A 87 -2.22 1.90 -2.89
N LEU A 88 -2.69 2.76 -2.00
CA LEU A 88 -3.99 3.42 -2.13
C LEU A 88 -3.98 4.34 -3.35
N ASN A 89 -2.89 5.07 -3.60
CA ASN A 89 -2.78 5.93 -4.77
C ASN A 89 -2.87 5.13 -6.08
N LYS A 90 -2.23 3.96 -6.14
CA LYS A 90 -2.35 3.03 -7.28
C LYS A 90 -3.75 2.42 -7.41
N ALA A 91 -4.43 2.15 -6.30
CA ALA A 91 -5.76 1.56 -6.29
C ALA A 91 -6.90 2.53 -6.68
N LYS A 92 -6.74 3.84 -6.45
CA LYS A 92 -7.75 4.87 -6.76
C LYS A 92 -8.05 5.02 -8.26
N GLY A 93 -7.16 4.57 -9.14
CA GLY A 93 -7.32 4.68 -10.59
C GLY A 93 -6.98 6.08 -11.13
N LYS A 94 -7.27 6.32 -12.41
CA LYS A 94 -6.79 7.51 -13.15
C LYS A 94 -7.59 8.81 -12.90
N GLY A 95 -8.50 8.85 -11.94
CA GLY A 95 -9.40 10.01 -11.75
C GLY A 95 -10.14 10.02 -10.41
N SER A 96 -10.88 11.11 -10.18
CA SER A 96 -11.73 11.26 -8.99
C SER A 96 -12.89 10.27 -9.00
N ILE A 97 -13.02 9.50 -7.92
CA ILE A 97 -14.11 8.52 -7.72
C ILE A 97 -15.47 9.21 -7.74
N ALA A 98 -15.59 10.39 -7.12
CA ALA A 98 -16.85 11.14 -7.07
C ALA A 98 -17.30 11.60 -8.46
N ALA A 99 -16.36 12.09 -9.29
CA ALA A 99 -16.66 12.49 -10.66
C ALA A 99 -17.03 11.28 -11.54
N PHE A 100 -16.35 10.15 -11.34
CA PHE A 100 -16.65 8.90 -12.03
C PHE A 100 -18.07 8.41 -11.74
N VAL A 101 -18.47 8.36 -10.47
CA VAL A 101 -19.83 7.92 -10.09
C VAL A 101 -20.91 8.81 -10.71
N ARG A 102 -20.72 10.14 -10.68
CA ARG A 102 -21.67 11.08 -11.31
C ARG A 102 -21.78 10.88 -12.82
N LYS A 103 -20.67 10.62 -13.52
CA LYS A 103 -20.68 10.31 -14.95
C LYS A 103 -21.46 9.02 -15.24
N ILE A 104 -21.18 7.93 -14.51
CA ILE A 104 -21.87 6.66 -14.68
C ILE A 104 -23.38 6.81 -14.47
N GLN A 105 -23.79 7.55 -13.43
CA GLN A 105 -25.21 7.86 -13.21
C GLN A 105 -25.82 8.58 -14.41
N ALA A 106 -25.14 9.58 -14.98
CA ALA A 106 -25.63 10.29 -16.16
C ALA A 106 -25.81 9.37 -17.39
N TYR A 107 -24.84 8.48 -17.66
CA TYR A 107 -24.95 7.49 -18.75
C TYR A 107 -26.11 6.52 -18.54
N LEU A 108 -26.34 6.07 -17.30
CA LEU A 108 -27.46 5.19 -16.96
C LEU A 108 -28.82 5.88 -17.10
N HIS A 109 -28.94 7.16 -16.72
CA HIS A 109 -30.15 7.94 -16.96
C HIS A 109 -30.45 8.13 -18.45
N ALA A 110 -29.41 8.16 -19.28
CA ALA A 110 -29.53 8.20 -20.74
C ALA A 110 -29.75 6.82 -21.40
N ASN A 111 -29.89 5.74 -20.61
CA ASN A 111 -29.93 4.34 -21.08
C ASN A 111 -28.70 3.92 -21.93
N ASP A 112 -27.57 4.61 -21.81
CA ASP A 112 -26.33 4.31 -22.53
C ASP A 112 -25.40 3.42 -21.69
N VAL A 113 -25.64 2.11 -21.74
CA VAL A 113 -24.88 1.10 -20.98
C VAL A 113 -23.49 0.87 -21.57
N GLU A 114 -23.35 0.92 -22.89
CA GLU A 114 -22.06 0.73 -23.58
C GLU A 114 -21.09 1.89 -23.31
N GLY A 115 -21.59 3.13 -23.34
CA GLY A 115 -20.82 4.32 -22.96
C GLY A 115 -20.36 4.29 -21.50
N ALA A 116 -21.20 3.78 -20.59
CA ALA A 116 -20.83 3.59 -19.18
C ALA A 116 -19.69 2.56 -19.02
N ILE A 117 -19.71 1.45 -19.79
CA ILE A 117 -18.62 0.44 -19.79
C ILE A 117 -17.31 1.05 -20.30
N ALA A 118 -17.37 1.85 -21.37
CA ALA A 118 -16.19 2.51 -21.94
C ALA A 118 -15.54 3.51 -20.94
N GLU A 119 -16.33 4.25 -20.16
CA GLU A 119 -15.79 5.12 -19.10
C GLU A 119 -15.21 4.33 -17.91
N CYS A 120 -15.77 3.15 -17.57
CA CYS A 120 -15.16 2.25 -16.58
C CYS A 120 -13.77 1.78 -17.03
N ASP A 121 -13.61 1.46 -18.31
CA ASP A 121 -12.33 1.04 -18.91
C ASP A 121 -11.27 2.15 -18.97
N LYS A 122 -11.68 3.42 -18.91
CA LYS A 122 -10.76 4.57 -18.77
C LYS A 122 -10.30 4.76 -17.33
N GLN A 123 -11.20 4.62 -16.35
CA GLN A 123 -10.88 4.86 -14.93
C GLN A 123 -9.93 3.79 -14.34
N ARG A 124 -10.12 2.50 -14.69
CA ARG A 124 -9.28 1.34 -14.29
C ARG A 124 -8.94 1.25 -12.79
N GLY A 125 -9.75 1.85 -11.93
CA GLY A 125 -9.63 1.75 -10.47
C GLY A 125 -10.37 0.53 -9.91
N SER A 126 -10.17 0.24 -8.62
CA SER A 126 -10.87 -0.86 -7.93
C SER A 126 -12.40 -0.76 -8.08
N VAL A 127 -12.96 0.44 -7.88
CA VAL A 127 -14.40 0.71 -8.02
C VAL A 127 -14.88 0.56 -9.46
N ALA A 128 -14.10 1.03 -10.44
CA ALA A 128 -14.47 0.94 -11.85
C ALA A 128 -14.57 -0.51 -12.35
N ASN A 129 -13.69 -1.39 -11.87
CA ASN A 129 -13.72 -2.79 -12.25
C ASN A 129 -14.95 -3.53 -11.68
N VAL A 130 -15.40 -3.16 -10.49
CA VAL A 130 -16.64 -3.70 -9.89
C VAL A 130 -17.86 -3.21 -10.66
N VAL A 131 -17.96 -1.91 -10.94
CA VAL A 131 -19.07 -1.32 -11.70
C VAL A 131 -19.15 -1.91 -13.10
N ARG A 132 -18.01 -2.04 -13.79
CA ARG A 132 -17.91 -2.68 -15.12
C ARG A 132 -18.48 -4.09 -15.13
N ASN A 133 -18.10 -4.93 -14.16
CA ASN A 133 -18.61 -6.30 -14.08
C ASN A 133 -20.13 -6.32 -13.83
N GLY A 134 -20.64 -5.39 -13.02
CA GLY A 134 -22.08 -5.20 -12.83
C GLY A 134 -22.79 -4.83 -14.14
N LEU A 135 -22.28 -3.84 -14.88
CA LEU A 135 -22.86 -3.38 -16.15
C LEU A 135 -22.80 -4.46 -17.25
N VAL A 136 -21.69 -5.18 -17.35
CA VAL A 136 -21.55 -6.30 -18.29
C VAL A 136 -22.57 -7.39 -17.98
N LYS A 137 -22.78 -7.71 -16.69
CA LYS A 137 -23.79 -8.70 -16.30
C LYS A 137 -25.21 -8.18 -16.55
N TYR A 138 -25.46 -6.89 -16.33
CA TYR A 138 -26.73 -6.25 -16.65
C TYR A 138 -27.05 -6.34 -18.15
N GLY A 139 -26.08 -6.05 -19.03
CA GLY A 139 -26.24 -6.21 -20.47
C GLY A 139 -26.50 -7.67 -20.88
N GLN A 140 -25.84 -8.64 -20.24
CA GLN A 140 -26.14 -10.06 -20.47
C GLN A 140 -27.58 -10.41 -20.06
N MET A 141 -28.04 -9.92 -18.91
CA MET A 141 -29.41 -10.17 -18.42
C MET A 141 -30.49 -9.48 -19.26
N GLN A 142 -30.20 -8.34 -19.90
CA GLN A 142 -31.12 -7.74 -20.88
C GLN A 142 -31.26 -8.55 -22.16
N ASN A 143 -30.21 -9.27 -22.58
CA ASN A 143 -30.21 -10.08 -23.80
C ASN A 143 -30.63 -11.55 -23.57
N ASP A 144 -30.61 -12.03 -22.32
CA ASP A 144 -31.13 -13.35 -21.94
C ASP A 144 -32.67 -13.29 -21.82
N SER A 145 -33.36 -13.53 -22.93
CA SER A 145 -34.82 -13.68 -23.01
C SER A 145 -35.36 -14.95 -22.32
N THR A 146 -34.49 -15.77 -21.72
CA THR A 146 -34.83 -17.08 -21.12
C THR A 146 -34.95 -17.03 -19.59
N LEU A 147 -34.97 -15.86 -18.96
CA LEU A 147 -35.39 -15.70 -17.57
C LEU A 147 -36.92 -15.74 -17.44
N SER A 148 -37.54 -16.76 -18.04
CA SER A 148 -38.86 -17.21 -17.61
C SER A 148 -38.70 -17.76 -16.19
N MET A 149 -39.49 -17.22 -15.26
CA MET A 149 -39.67 -17.81 -13.95
C MET A 149 -40.02 -19.29 -14.10
N GLU A 150 -39.24 -20.15 -13.46
CA GLU A 150 -39.67 -21.49 -13.05
C GLU A 150 -39.16 -21.73 -11.62
#